data_AF-A0A534RKA6-F1
#
_entry.id   AF-A0A534RKA6-F1
#
_cell.length_a   1.000
_cell.length_b   1.000
_cell.length_c   1.000
_cell.angle_alpha   90.00
_cell.angle_beta   90.00
_cell.angle_gamma   90.00
#
_symmetry.space_group_name_H-M   'P 1'
#
loop_
_entity.id
_entity.type
_entity.pdbx_description
1 polymer ?
#
loop_
_entity_poly.entity_id
_entity_poly.type
_entity_poly.pdbx_seq_one_letter_code
_entity_poly.pdbx_strand_id
1 'polypeptide(L)'
;MAQLLRADPRLLSPLEHRAENRQMDLTVIRMRDNLIETRTRWVTSVRGVVKATGGRLASGETSSFPQQVGDLIPEPLRPAVAPVLEVIDGLNEAAYEYDCRLEHWAGTGYEESSRLTQIQGVGTLTALTFMLTVGDKERFSRTRDIGAYLGLRPRLGQSGDHEPERRITKAGDGLLRKTLVECAHYM
;
A
#
# COMPACT_ATOMS: atom_id res chain seq x y z
N MET A 1 -30.23 11.60 -20.49
CA MET A 1 -30.45 10.89 -19.22
C MET A 1 -31.58 9.86 -19.36
N ALA A 2 -31.39 8.77 -20.13
CA ALA A 2 -32.45 7.76 -20.30
C ALA A 2 -31.92 6.38 -20.76
N GLN A 3 -30.83 5.86 -20.15
CA GLN A 3 -30.37 4.48 -20.40
C GLN A 3 -29.93 3.73 -19.12
N LEU A 4 -30.20 4.27 -17.93
CA LEU A 4 -29.77 3.67 -16.65
C LEU A 4 -30.81 2.73 -16.00
N LEU A 5 -31.87 2.34 -16.71
CA LEU A 5 -32.99 1.55 -16.15
C LEU A 5 -33.14 0.13 -16.73
N ARG A 6 -32.19 -0.34 -17.54
CA ARG A 6 -32.12 -1.77 -17.89
C ARG A 6 -30.84 -2.34 -17.29
N ALA A 7 -30.95 -2.93 -16.11
CA ALA A 7 -29.95 -3.85 -15.62
C ALA A 7 -29.94 -5.05 -16.59
N ASP A 8 -29.06 -5.00 -17.60
CA ASP A 8 -28.84 -6.13 -18.50
C ASP A 8 -28.15 -7.22 -17.68
N PRO A 9 -28.81 -8.37 -17.42
CA PRO A 9 -28.21 -9.45 -16.62
C PRO A 9 -26.95 -10.01 -17.29
N ARG A 10 -26.73 -9.76 -18.59
CA ARG A 10 -25.51 -10.15 -19.31
C ARG A 10 -24.31 -9.28 -18.95
N LEU A 11 -24.52 -8.11 -18.33
CA LEU A 11 -23.47 -7.29 -17.74
C LEU A 11 -23.09 -7.75 -16.32
N LEU A 12 -23.85 -8.68 -15.74
CA LEU A 12 -23.55 -9.28 -14.44
C LEU A 12 -22.71 -10.53 -14.66
N SER A 13 -21.41 -10.44 -14.43
CA SER A 13 -20.54 -11.61 -14.31
C SER A 13 -20.66 -12.20 -12.90
N PRO A 14 -20.54 -13.53 -12.72
CA PRO A 14 -20.45 -14.14 -11.40
C PRO A 14 -19.40 -13.43 -10.54
N LEU A 15 -19.77 -13.05 -9.32
CA LEU A 15 -18.82 -12.55 -8.35
C LEU A 15 -18.03 -13.75 -7.81
N GLU A 16 -16.87 -14.01 -8.40
CA GLU A 16 -15.93 -14.95 -7.82
C GLU A 16 -15.31 -14.30 -6.58
N HIS A 17 -15.85 -14.70 -5.42
CA HIS A 17 -15.22 -14.36 -4.15
C HIS A 17 -13.84 -14.99 -4.11
N ARG A 18 -12.84 -14.16 -3.81
CA ARG A 18 -11.49 -14.65 -3.55
C ARG A 18 -11.58 -15.70 -2.44
N ALA A 19 -10.89 -16.82 -2.61
CA ALA A 19 -10.81 -17.86 -1.58
C ALA A 19 -10.52 -17.23 -0.21
N GLU A 20 -11.30 -17.61 0.80
CA GLU A 20 -11.36 -16.97 2.13
C GLU A 20 -9.96 -16.74 2.72
N ASN A 21 -9.09 -17.74 2.64
CA ASN A 21 -7.70 -17.68 3.12
C ASN A 21 -6.88 -16.54 2.47
N ARG A 22 -7.01 -16.32 1.15
CA ARG A 22 -6.27 -15.24 0.46
C ARG A 22 -6.79 -13.86 0.82
N GLN A 23 -8.07 -13.74 1.17
CA GLN A 23 -8.62 -12.48 1.66
C GLN A 23 -8.13 -12.16 3.07
N MET A 24 -7.99 -13.19 3.92
CA MET A 24 -7.36 -13.06 5.24
C MET A 24 -5.89 -12.65 5.11
N ASP A 25 -5.14 -13.27 4.19
CA ASP A 25 -3.74 -12.93 3.98
C ASP A 25 -3.55 -11.50 3.45
N LEU A 26 -4.40 -11.05 2.51
CA LEU A 26 -4.36 -9.66 2.07
C LEU A 26 -4.70 -8.68 3.21
N THR A 27 -5.54 -9.10 4.16
CA THR A 27 -5.88 -8.26 5.32
C THR A 27 -4.65 -8.01 6.19
N VAL A 28 -3.77 -8.99 6.36
CA VAL A 28 -2.49 -8.82 7.08
C VAL A 28 -1.62 -7.76 6.41
N ILE A 29 -1.47 -7.82 5.08
CA ILE A 29 -0.73 -6.81 4.32
C ILE A 29 -1.33 -5.41 4.50
N ARG A 30 -2.67 -5.28 4.48
CA ARG A 30 -3.36 -4.00 4.68
C ARG A 30 -3.22 -3.47 6.10
N MET A 31 -3.23 -4.34 7.11
CA MET A 31 -2.98 -3.93 8.50
C MET A 31 -1.55 -3.43 8.67
N ARG A 32 -0.57 -4.11 8.08
CA ARG A 32 0.81 -3.62 8.03
C ARG A 32 0.88 -2.21 7.42
N ASP A 33 0.24 -2.00 6.28
CA ASP A 33 0.22 -0.68 5.63
C ASP A 33 -0.40 0.40 6.54
N ASN A 34 -1.47 0.06 7.25
CA ASN A 34 -2.10 0.95 8.22
C ASN A 34 -1.17 1.32 9.39
N LEU A 35 -0.36 0.37 9.89
CA LEU A 35 0.65 0.66 10.92
C LEU A 35 1.72 1.63 10.40
N ILE A 36 2.22 1.41 9.17
CA ILE A 36 3.23 2.27 8.54
C ILE A 36 2.70 3.69 8.32
N GLU A 37 1.45 3.84 7.85
CA GLU A 37 0.81 5.14 7.67
C GLU A 37 0.59 5.85 9.02
N THR A 38 0.12 5.12 10.03
CA THR A 38 -0.11 5.66 11.38
C THR A 38 1.19 6.11 12.03
N ARG A 39 2.25 5.31 11.93
CA ARG A 39 3.59 5.67 12.38
C ARG A 39 4.09 6.94 11.69
N THR A 40 3.95 7.01 10.36
CA THR A 40 4.39 8.18 9.58
C THR A 40 3.65 9.45 10.02
N ARG A 41 2.35 9.34 10.33
CA ARG A 41 1.57 10.43 10.90
C ARG A 41 2.14 10.89 12.24
N TRP A 42 2.42 9.97 13.16
CA TRP A 42 2.99 10.30 14.47
C TRP A 42 4.37 10.94 14.37
N VAL A 43 5.26 10.40 13.54
CA VAL A 43 6.58 10.98 13.28
C VAL A 43 6.45 12.42 12.74
N THR A 44 5.53 12.64 11.81
CA THR A 44 5.26 13.97 11.26
C THR A 44 4.73 14.92 12.33
N SER A 45 3.82 14.46 13.20
CA SER A 45 3.30 15.24 14.32
C SER A 45 4.41 15.65 15.31
N VAL A 46 5.29 14.71 15.70
CA VAL A 46 6.43 15.01 16.59
C VAL A 46 7.35 16.05 15.96
N ARG A 47 7.71 15.88 14.68
CA ARG A 47 8.49 16.88 13.93
C ARG A 47 7.79 18.25 13.91
N GLY A 48 6.48 18.28 13.77
CA GLY A 48 5.67 19.50 13.79
C GLY A 48 5.72 20.23 15.14
N VAL A 49 5.57 19.49 16.24
CA VAL A 49 5.63 20.06 17.61
C VAL A 49 7.00 20.63 17.91
N VAL A 50 8.09 19.90 17.59
CA VAL A 50 9.46 20.39 17.79
C VAL A 50 9.74 21.62 16.90
N LYS A 51 9.21 21.65 15.67
CA LYS A 51 9.34 22.81 14.79
C LYS A 51 8.65 24.06 15.35
N ALA A 52 7.52 23.90 16.04
CA ALA A 52 6.77 25.01 16.62
C ALA A 52 7.52 25.71 17.76
N THR A 53 8.45 25.03 18.43
CA THR A 53 9.29 25.60 19.49
C THR A 53 10.65 26.11 19.00
N GLY A 54 10.86 26.16 17.68
CA GLY A 54 12.10 26.65 17.05
C GLY A 54 13.18 25.58 16.88
N GLY A 55 12.95 24.34 17.36
CA GLY A 55 13.83 23.20 17.12
C GLY A 55 13.68 22.63 15.71
N ARG A 56 14.62 21.77 15.30
CA ARG A 56 14.49 20.94 14.10
C ARG A 56 15.07 19.56 14.34
N LEU A 57 14.30 18.53 13.99
CA LEU A 57 14.76 17.15 13.98
C LEU A 57 15.33 16.82 12.59
N ALA A 58 16.50 16.17 12.55
CA ALA A 58 17.14 15.77 11.30
C ALA A 58 16.27 14.82 10.48
N SER A 59 16.41 14.86 9.16
CA SER A 59 15.84 13.81 8.30
C SER A 59 16.53 12.48 8.64
N GLY A 60 15.76 11.40 8.68
CA GLY A 60 16.25 10.08 9.06
C GLY A 60 15.19 9.01 8.83
N GLU A 61 15.59 7.75 8.98
CA GLU A 61 14.70 6.61 8.84
C GLU A 61 13.60 6.63 9.92
N THR A 62 12.37 6.48 9.47
CA THR A 62 11.18 6.47 10.34
C THR A 62 11.18 5.29 11.31
N SER A 63 11.79 4.17 10.91
CA SER A 63 11.95 2.95 11.72
C SER A 63 12.82 3.13 12.95
N SER A 64 13.83 4.00 12.88
CA SER A 64 14.73 4.31 13.98
C SER A 64 14.46 5.68 14.61
N PHE A 65 13.30 6.27 14.32
CA PHE A 65 13.01 7.65 14.69
C PHE A 65 13.09 7.88 16.21
N PRO A 66 12.50 7.04 17.08
CA PRO A 66 12.57 7.25 18.52
C PRO A 66 14.00 7.28 19.08
N GLN A 67 14.88 6.42 18.57
CA GLN A 67 16.28 6.32 18.98
C GLN A 67 17.12 7.53 18.50
N GLN A 68 16.72 8.16 17.40
CA GLN A 68 17.47 9.27 16.78
C GLN A 68 17.15 10.64 17.37
N VAL A 69 16.01 10.82 18.04
CA VAL A 69 15.48 12.17 18.34
C VAL A 69 15.46 12.54 19.82
N GLY A 70 15.69 11.58 20.73
CA GLY A 70 15.58 11.82 22.18
C GLY A 70 16.33 13.06 22.66
N ASP A 71 17.62 13.16 22.32
CA ASP A 71 18.47 14.29 22.73
C ASP A 71 18.17 15.58 21.96
N LEU A 72 17.56 15.47 20.77
CA LEU A 72 17.22 16.59 19.90
C LEU A 72 15.88 17.26 20.26
N ILE A 73 15.07 16.62 21.10
CA ILE A 73 13.80 17.18 21.60
C ILE A 73 14.11 18.15 22.75
N PRO A 74 13.64 19.42 22.68
CA PRO A 74 13.78 20.37 23.76
C PRO A 74 13.24 19.85 25.10
N GLU A 75 13.96 20.06 26.19
CA GLU A 75 13.62 19.55 27.54
C GLU A 75 12.15 19.76 27.93
N PRO A 76 11.55 20.96 27.74
CA PRO A 76 10.16 21.18 28.15
C PRO A 76 9.13 20.34 27.37
N LEU A 77 9.49 19.84 26.19
CA LEU A 77 8.62 19.03 25.35
C LEU A 77 8.77 17.52 25.59
N ARG A 78 9.87 17.07 26.19
CA ARG A 78 10.16 15.64 26.37
C ARG A 78 9.02 14.89 27.07
N PRO A 79 8.43 15.37 28.17
CA PRO A 79 7.32 14.67 28.83
C PRO A 79 6.07 14.55 27.95
N ALA A 80 5.83 15.52 27.06
CA ALA A 80 4.67 15.50 26.17
C ALA A 80 4.89 14.59 24.94
N VAL A 81 6.13 14.45 24.48
CA VAL A 81 6.48 13.68 23.28
C VAL A 81 6.83 12.22 23.61
N ALA A 82 7.35 11.92 24.79
CA ALA A 82 7.79 10.58 25.18
C ALA A 82 6.73 9.48 24.96
N PRO A 83 5.45 9.64 25.37
CA PRO A 83 4.44 8.61 25.12
C PRO A 83 4.17 8.36 23.62
N VAL A 84 4.35 9.39 22.78
CA VAL A 84 4.19 9.26 21.33
C VAL A 84 5.36 8.49 20.73
N LEU A 85 6.58 8.66 21.26
CA LEU A 85 7.75 7.88 20.83
C LEU A 85 7.60 6.40 21.18
N GLU A 86 7.07 6.08 22.36
CA GLU A 86 6.75 4.69 22.75
C GLU A 86 5.73 4.05 21.81
N VAL A 87 4.69 4.81 21.42
CA VAL A 87 3.73 4.35 20.40
C VAL A 87 4.41 4.11 19.05
N ILE A 88 5.32 4.99 18.62
CA ILE A 88 6.06 4.83 17.36
C ILE A 88 6.92 3.56 17.41
N ASP A 89 7.60 3.28 18.53
CA ASP A 89 8.40 2.06 18.70
C ASP A 89 7.52 0.80 18.65
N GLY A 90 6.40 0.76 19.36
CA GLY A 90 5.46 -0.37 19.28
C GLY A 90 4.88 -0.60 17.88
N LEU A 91 4.65 0.48 17.11
CA LEU A 91 4.24 0.38 15.70
C LEU A 91 5.36 -0.16 14.81
N ASN A 92 6.63 0.16 15.09
CA ASN A 92 7.78 -0.38 14.37
C ASN A 92 7.94 -1.88 14.62
N GLU A 93 7.83 -2.32 15.87
CA GLU A 93 7.90 -3.73 16.25
C GLU A 93 6.79 -4.54 15.56
N ALA A 94 5.54 -4.10 15.68
CA ALA A 94 4.41 -4.79 15.04
C ALA A 94 4.51 -4.80 13.50
N ALA A 95 5.02 -3.73 12.88
CA ALA A 95 5.25 -3.71 11.43
C ALA A 95 6.35 -4.70 11.03
N TYR A 96 7.41 -4.84 11.83
CA TYR A 96 8.49 -5.80 11.61
C TYR A 96 8.01 -7.25 11.77
N GLU A 97 7.13 -7.53 12.72
CA GLU A 97 6.50 -8.86 12.85
C GLU A 97 5.71 -9.22 11.60
N TYR A 98 4.97 -8.26 11.02
CA TYR A 98 4.31 -8.49 9.74
C TYR A 98 5.31 -8.72 8.61
N ASP A 99 6.41 -7.98 8.54
CA ASP A 99 7.47 -8.23 7.54
C ASP A 99 8.02 -9.65 7.62
N CYS A 100 8.38 -10.11 8.81
CA CYS A 100 8.83 -11.49 9.04
C CYS A 100 7.79 -12.52 8.57
N ARG A 101 6.51 -12.27 8.88
CA ARG A 101 5.41 -13.13 8.45
C ARG A 101 5.25 -13.18 6.93
N LEU A 102 5.41 -12.05 6.25
CA LEU A 102 5.34 -11.99 4.78
C LEU A 102 6.49 -12.76 4.14
N GLU A 103 7.73 -12.63 4.66
CA GLU A 103 8.86 -13.42 4.18
C GLU A 103 8.65 -14.93 4.39
N HIS A 104 8.11 -15.31 5.55
CA HIS A 104 7.76 -16.71 5.81
C HIS A 104 6.73 -17.24 4.80
N TRP A 105 5.68 -16.47 4.51
CA TRP A 105 4.66 -16.81 3.52
C TRP A 105 5.22 -16.97 2.11
N ALA A 106 6.13 -16.08 1.69
CA ALA A 106 6.80 -16.19 0.40
C ALA A 106 7.59 -17.50 0.24
N GLY A 107 8.18 -18.00 1.33
CA GLY A 107 8.95 -19.25 1.33
C GLY A 107 8.15 -20.54 1.53
N THR A 108 6.87 -20.48 1.94
CA THR A 108 6.11 -21.67 2.37
C THR A 108 4.73 -21.83 1.75
N GLY A 109 4.03 -20.74 1.46
CA GLY A 109 2.66 -20.75 0.97
C GLY A 109 2.48 -20.08 -0.40
N TYR A 110 3.49 -19.33 -0.84
CA TYR A 110 3.45 -18.49 -2.03
C TYR A 110 4.79 -18.51 -2.77
N GLU A 111 5.35 -19.71 -3.00
CA GLU A 111 6.67 -19.90 -3.61
C GLU A 111 6.79 -19.25 -5.00
N GLU A 112 5.67 -19.11 -5.72
CA GLU A 112 5.64 -18.42 -7.02
C GLU A 112 5.98 -16.92 -6.92
N SER A 113 5.92 -16.33 -5.72
CA SER A 113 6.40 -14.96 -5.45
C SER A 113 7.87 -14.78 -5.83
N SER A 114 8.69 -15.84 -5.73
CA SER A 114 10.11 -15.82 -6.11
C SER A 114 10.35 -15.41 -7.56
N ARG A 115 9.40 -15.71 -8.47
CA ARG A 115 9.49 -15.31 -9.88
C ARG A 115 9.24 -13.81 -10.06
N LEU A 116 8.41 -13.22 -9.20
CA LEU A 116 8.14 -11.78 -9.25
C LEU A 116 9.27 -10.98 -8.61
N THR A 117 9.88 -11.49 -7.53
CA THR A 117 10.99 -10.81 -6.85
C THR A 117 12.30 -10.81 -7.65
N GLN A 118 12.40 -11.61 -8.71
CA GLN A 118 13.49 -11.52 -9.69
C GLN A 118 13.47 -10.22 -10.50
N ILE A 119 12.34 -9.51 -10.53
CA ILE A 119 12.22 -8.23 -11.22
C ILE A 119 12.85 -7.15 -10.34
N GLN A 120 13.80 -6.38 -10.90
CA GLN A 120 14.43 -5.27 -10.19
C GLN A 120 13.38 -4.31 -9.61
N GLY A 121 13.53 -3.96 -8.33
CA GLY A 121 12.62 -3.09 -7.60
C GLY A 121 11.41 -3.82 -7.00
N VAL A 122 11.12 -5.08 -7.35
CA VAL A 122 10.01 -5.86 -6.80
C VAL A 122 10.48 -6.69 -5.60
N GLY A 123 10.03 -6.32 -4.40
CA GLY A 123 10.27 -7.10 -3.18
C GLY A 123 9.10 -8.01 -2.79
N THR A 124 9.28 -8.78 -1.71
CA THR A 124 8.29 -9.73 -1.17
C THR A 124 6.92 -9.08 -0.93
N LEU A 125 6.88 -7.90 -0.31
CA LEU A 125 5.65 -7.14 -0.08
C LEU A 125 4.88 -6.92 -1.39
N THR A 126 5.54 -6.40 -2.43
CA THR A 126 4.90 -6.11 -3.72
C THR A 126 4.46 -7.39 -4.43
N ALA A 127 5.32 -8.42 -4.43
CA ALA A 127 5.02 -9.71 -5.05
C ALA A 127 3.77 -10.36 -4.43
N LEU A 128 3.72 -10.47 -3.10
CA LEU A 128 2.56 -11.02 -2.39
C LEU A 128 1.32 -10.16 -2.57
N THR A 129 1.44 -8.83 -2.46
CA THR A 129 0.30 -7.91 -2.68
C THR A 129 -0.27 -8.09 -4.09
N PHE A 130 0.59 -8.24 -5.10
CA PHE A 130 0.17 -8.47 -6.47
C PHE A 130 -0.58 -9.79 -6.62
N MET A 131 0.03 -10.91 -6.20
CA MET A 131 -0.56 -12.24 -6.34
C MET A 131 -1.89 -12.37 -5.58
N LEU A 132 -1.93 -11.89 -4.34
CA LEU A 132 -3.13 -11.90 -3.53
C LEU A 132 -4.21 -11.01 -4.14
N THR A 133 -3.86 -9.86 -4.73
CA THR A 133 -4.84 -8.93 -5.31
C THR A 133 -5.43 -9.43 -6.64
N VAL A 134 -4.56 -9.95 -7.51
CA VAL A 134 -4.92 -10.49 -8.83
C VAL A 134 -5.74 -11.78 -8.65
N GLY A 135 -5.30 -12.64 -7.73
CA GLY A 135 -5.95 -13.92 -7.46
C GLY A 135 -5.68 -14.92 -8.58
N ASP A 136 -6.72 -15.55 -9.10
CA ASP A 136 -6.59 -16.40 -10.28
C ASP A 136 -6.16 -15.53 -11.49
N LYS A 137 -5.13 -15.98 -12.23
CA LYS A 137 -4.66 -15.32 -13.45
C LYS A 137 -5.56 -15.62 -14.64
N GLU A 138 -6.21 -16.79 -14.66
CA GLU A 138 -7.04 -17.26 -15.78
C GLU A 138 -8.35 -16.47 -15.91
N ARG A 139 -8.72 -15.71 -14.87
CA ARG A 139 -9.86 -14.77 -14.93
C ARG A 139 -9.65 -13.62 -15.94
N PHE A 140 -8.42 -13.39 -16.39
CA PHE A 140 -8.09 -12.32 -17.34
C PHE A 140 -7.84 -12.91 -18.73
N SER A 141 -8.73 -12.60 -19.67
CA SER A 141 -8.59 -13.04 -21.06
C SER A 141 -7.32 -12.49 -21.74
N ARG A 142 -6.87 -11.30 -21.34
CA ARG A 142 -5.66 -10.66 -21.86
C ARG A 142 -4.86 -10.05 -20.70
N THR A 143 -3.54 -10.17 -20.75
CA THR A 143 -2.63 -9.57 -19.73
C THR A 143 -2.82 -8.06 -19.60
N ARG A 144 -3.16 -7.37 -20.71
CA ARG A 144 -3.40 -5.91 -20.71
C ARG A 144 -4.60 -5.50 -19.84
N ASP A 145 -5.52 -6.42 -19.56
CA ASP A 145 -6.73 -6.17 -18.77
C ASP A 145 -6.39 -6.03 -17.27
N ILE A 146 -5.28 -6.62 -16.82
CA ILE A 146 -4.77 -6.49 -15.45
C ILE A 146 -4.48 -5.01 -15.14
N GLY A 147 -3.85 -4.28 -16.07
CA GLY A 147 -3.57 -2.86 -15.88
C GLY A 147 -4.84 -2.01 -15.73
N ALA A 148 -5.92 -2.38 -16.42
CA ALA A 148 -7.21 -1.72 -16.25
C ALA A 148 -7.85 -2.08 -14.90
N TYR A 149 -7.79 -3.35 -14.49
CA TYR A 149 -8.28 -3.83 -13.19
C TYR A 149 -7.60 -3.16 -11.99
N LEU A 150 -6.29 -2.91 -12.08
CA LEU A 150 -5.52 -2.20 -11.05
C LEU A 150 -5.73 -0.67 -11.08
N GLY A 151 -6.48 -0.16 -12.07
CA GLY A 151 -6.68 1.28 -12.29
C GLY A 151 -5.42 2.02 -12.70
N LEU A 152 -4.49 1.34 -13.37
CA LEU A 152 -3.28 1.93 -13.94
C LEU A 152 -3.53 2.50 -15.35
N ARG A 153 -4.67 2.16 -15.97
CA ARG A 153 -5.07 2.73 -17.26
C ARG A 153 -5.75 4.09 -17.09
N PRO A 154 -5.36 5.12 -17.88
CA PRO A 154 -6.10 6.36 -18.01
C PRO A 154 -7.56 6.09 -18.38
N ARG A 155 -8.49 6.89 -17.87
CA ARG A 155 -9.90 6.78 -18.26
C ARG A 155 -10.04 7.38 -19.67
N LEU A 156 -10.70 6.67 -20.58
CA LEU A 156 -11.09 7.24 -21.87
C LEU A 156 -12.41 7.99 -21.69
N GLY A 157 -12.44 9.26 -22.09
CA GLY A 157 -13.68 9.99 -22.28
C GLY A 157 -14.06 9.94 -23.74
N GLN A 158 -14.97 9.05 -24.14
CA GLN A 158 -15.46 9.00 -25.51
C GLN A 158 -16.80 9.73 -25.60
N SER A 159 -16.86 10.82 -26.37
CA SER A 159 -18.10 11.53 -26.67
C SER A 159 -18.07 12.03 -28.11
N GLY A 160 -18.85 11.40 -29.00
CA GLY A 160 -18.84 11.72 -30.43
C GLY A 160 -17.45 11.50 -31.05
N ASP A 161 -16.94 12.49 -31.79
CA ASP A 161 -15.66 12.45 -32.50
C ASP A 161 -14.43 12.74 -31.61
N HIS A 162 -14.61 12.84 -30.29
CA HIS A 162 -13.53 13.17 -29.36
C HIS A 162 -13.24 12.04 -28.37
N GLU A 163 -11.97 11.65 -28.31
CA GLU A 163 -11.41 10.64 -27.40
C GLU A 163 -10.28 11.19 -26.50
N PRO A 164 -10.53 12.20 -25.65
CA PRO A 164 -9.52 12.64 -24.69
C PRO A 164 -9.19 11.57 -23.64
N GLU A 165 -7.90 11.35 -23.42
CA GLU A 165 -7.39 10.65 -22.24
C GLU A 165 -7.63 11.50 -20.97
N ARG A 166 -8.12 10.86 -19.91
CA ARG A 166 -8.40 11.49 -18.61
C ARG A 166 -7.56 10.82 -17.51
N ARG A 167 -7.54 11.43 -16.33
CA ARG A 167 -6.87 10.89 -15.13
C ARG A 167 -7.25 9.43 -14.89
N ILE A 168 -6.33 8.67 -14.29
CA ILE A 168 -6.58 7.30 -13.85
C ILE A 168 -7.83 7.26 -12.96
N THR A 169 -8.62 6.19 -13.09
CA THR A 169 -9.94 6.07 -12.44
C THR A 169 -9.87 5.97 -10.92
N LYS A 170 -8.66 5.72 -10.36
CA LYS A 170 -8.42 5.33 -8.96
C LYS A 170 -9.22 4.09 -8.49
N ALA A 171 -9.98 3.47 -9.40
CA ALA A 171 -10.65 2.20 -9.19
C ALA A 171 -9.60 1.08 -9.11
N GLY A 172 -9.80 0.09 -8.26
CA GLY A 172 -8.82 -0.97 -7.98
C GLY A 172 -8.04 -0.76 -6.68
N ASP A 173 -7.17 -1.72 -6.34
CA ASP A 173 -6.48 -1.74 -5.04
C ASP A 173 -5.45 -0.60 -4.92
N GLY A 174 -5.68 0.30 -3.96
CA GLY A 174 -4.85 1.48 -3.76
C GLY A 174 -3.44 1.16 -3.26
N LEU A 175 -3.31 0.13 -2.42
CA LEU A 175 -2.03 -0.30 -1.87
C LEU A 175 -1.16 -0.92 -2.97
N LEU A 176 -1.71 -1.84 -3.76
CA LEU A 176 -0.97 -2.43 -4.88
C LEU A 176 -0.53 -1.37 -5.89
N ARG A 177 -1.39 -0.38 -6.17
CA ARG A 177 -1.01 0.73 -7.06
C ARG A 177 0.16 1.53 -6.50
N LYS A 178 0.14 1.82 -5.19
CA LYS A 178 1.21 2.54 -4.49
C LYS A 178 2.53 1.77 -4.61
N THR A 179 2.53 0.48 -4.26
CA THR A 179 3.74 -0.35 -4.29
C THR A 179 4.29 -0.54 -5.70
N LEU A 180 3.43 -0.73 -6.71
CA LEU A 180 3.89 -0.83 -8.11
C LEU A 180 4.55 0.45 -8.61
N VAL A 181 4.03 1.63 -8.21
CA VAL A 181 4.64 2.92 -8.54
C VAL A 181 5.98 3.08 -7.84
N GLU A 182 6.07 2.72 -6.55
CA GLU A 182 7.32 2.74 -5.79
C GLU A 182 8.39 1.83 -6.44
N CYS A 183 8.03 0.61 -6.83
CA CYS A 183 8.93 -0.29 -7.55
C CYS A 183 9.44 0.32 -8.87
N ALA A 184 8.58 0.98 -9.62
CA ALA A 184 8.96 1.63 -10.89
C ALA A 184 9.89 2.84 -10.68
N HIS A 185 9.82 3.51 -9.53
CA HIS A 185 10.74 4.60 -9.17
C HIS A 185 12.09 4.10 -8.63
N TYR A 186 12.19 2.83 -8.25
CA TYR A 186 13.41 2.19 -7.76
C TYR A 186 14.27 1.58 -8.89
N MET A 187 13.96 1.92 -10.15
CA MET A 187 14.68 1.48 -11.35
C MET A 187 16.00 2.23 -11.55
#